data_AF-A0A392SCJ1-F1
#
_entry.id   AF-A0A392SCJ1-F1
#
_cell.length_a   1.000
_cell.length_b   1.000
_cell.length_c   1.000
_cell.angle_alpha   90.00
_cell.angle_beta   90.00
_cell.angle_gamma   90.00
#
_symmetry.space_group_name_H-M   'P 1'
#
loop_
_entity.id
_entity.type
_entity.pdbx_description
1 polymer ?
#
loop_
_entity_poly.entity_id
_entity_poly.type
_entity_poly.pdbx_seq_one_letter_code
_entity_poly.pdbx_strand_id
1 'polypeptide(L)'
;GNMSVLVNGSPTEEINIRRGLKQGNPLAPFLFLIVAEGLGALMRMAVERGRFKPFKVGSGGMLVSILQYADDTLYGLSKRC
;
A
#
# COMPACT_ATOMS: atom_id res chain seq x y z
N GLY A 1 1.98 0.03 -21.19
CA GLY A 1 3.40 0.04 -21.60
C GLY A 1 3.73 -1.33 -22.13
N ASN A 2 4.55 -1.44 -23.18
CA ASN A 2 4.75 -2.73 -23.85
C ASN A 2 5.99 -3.45 -23.29
N MET A 3 5.90 -4.77 -23.18
CA MET A 3 6.97 -5.64 -22.69
C MET A 3 6.96 -6.95 -23.48
N SER A 4 8.12 -7.46 -23.86
CA SER A 4 8.32 -8.82 -24.37
C SER A 4 9.15 -9.63 -23.37
N VAL A 5 8.96 -10.94 -23.34
CA VAL A 5 9.83 -11.86 -22.57
C VAL A 5 10.85 -12.46 -23.53
N LEU A 6 12.10 -12.62 -23.11
CA LEU A 6 13.09 -13.33 -23.92
C LEU A 6 13.02 -14.83 -23.60
N VAL A 7 12.77 -15.65 -24.62
CA VAL A 7 12.84 -17.12 -24.55
C VAL A 7 13.98 -17.57 -25.44
N ASN A 8 15.00 -18.21 -24.86
CA ASN A 8 16.23 -18.59 -25.56
C ASN A 8 16.89 -17.41 -26.31
N GLY A 9 16.86 -16.21 -25.72
CA GLY A 9 17.42 -15.00 -26.32
C GLY A 9 16.56 -14.35 -27.40
N SER A 10 15.44 -14.97 -27.80
CA SER A 10 14.50 -14.41 -28.78
C SER A 10 13.29 -13.78 -28.07
N PRO A 11 12.86 -12.57 -28.46
CA PRO A 11 11.68 -11.94 -27.86
C PRO A 11 10.38 -12.66 -28.26
N THR A 12 9.48 -12.83 -27.29
CA THR A 12 8.09 -13.21 -27.53
C THR A 12 7.28 -12.05 -28.12
N GLU A 13 6.03 -12.32 -28.44
CA GLU A 13 5.05 -11.27 -28.73
C GLU A 13 4.96 -10.23 -27.59
N GLU A 14 4.66 -8.99 -27.95
CA GLU A 14 4.52 -7.90 -26.99
C GLU A 14 3.26 -8.04 -26.16
N ILE A 15 3.43 -7.88 -24.85
CA ILE A 15 2.39 -7.84 -23.85
C ILE A 15 2.13 -6.38 -23.47
N ASN A 16 0.89 -5.93 -23.63
CA ASN A 16 0.49 -4.61 -23.17
C ASN A 16 0.16 -4.62 -21.68
N ILE A 17 1.05 -4.03 -20.87
CA ILE A 17 0.87 -3.85 -19.44
C ILE A 17 -0.16 -2.74 -19.19
N ARG A 18 -1.36 -3.13 -18.75
CA ARG A 18 -2.47 -2.23 -18.42
C ARG A 18 -2.50 -1.77 -16.97
N ARG A 19 -1.90 -2.54 -16.06
CA ARG A 19 -1.91 -2.30 -14.60
C ARG A 19 -0.52 -2.57 -14.03
N GLY A 20 -0.23 -1.92 -12.90
CA GLY A 20 1.04 -2.04 -12.20
C GLY A 20 2.05 -0.97 -12.63
N LEU A 21 2.95 -0.65 -11.71
CA LEU A 21 4.07 0.25 -11.97
C LEU A 21 5.29 -0.58 -12.36
N LYS A 22 6.01 -0.13 -13.39
CA LYS A 22 7.24 -0.78 -13.81
C LYS A 22 8.30 -0.60 -12.71
N GLN A 23 8.90 -1.68 -12.25
CA GLN A 23 10.04 -1.62 -11.32
C GLN A 23 11.19 -0.83 -11.97
N GLY A 24 11.83 0.03 -11.18
CA GLY A 24 12.82 0.98 -11.69
C GLY A 24 12.23 2.24 -12.35
N ASN A 25 10.90 2.41 -12.35
CA ASN A 25 10.30 3.70 -12.68
C ASN A 25 10.63 4.70 -11.55
N PRO A 26 11.31 5.82 -11.84
CA PRO A 26 11.71 6.79 -10.82
C PRO A 26 10.53 7.45 -10.09
N LEU A 27 9.32 7.42 -10.65
CA LEU A 27 8.11 8.00 -10.05
C LEU A 27 7.36 7.01 -9.14
N ALA A 28 7.64 5.72 -9.23
CA ALA A 28 6.91 4.70 -8.46
C ALA A 28 6.99 4.91 -6.93
N PRO A 29 8.15 5.28 -6.34
CA PRO A 29 8.23 5.55 -4.90
C PRO A 29 7.34 6.73 -4.46
N PHE A 30 7.25 7.78 -5.28
CA PHE A 30 6.43 8.95 -4.95
C PHE A 30 4.94 8.62 -5.00
N LEU A 31 4.50 7.86 -6.02
CA LEU A 31 3.12 7.39 -6.11
C LEU A 31 2.75 6.50 -4.92
N PHE A 32 3.68 5.64 -4.49
CA PHE A 32 3.49 4.79 -3.31
C PHE A 32 3.27 5.63 -2.04
N LEU A 33 4.06 6.68 -1.83
CA LEU A 33 3.90 7.59 -0.69
C LEU A 33 2.56 8.36 -0.70
N ILE A 34 2.11 8.83 -1.87
CA ILE A 34 0.80 9.49 -1.99
C ILE A 34 -0.33 8.54 -1.56
N VAL A 35 -0.29 7.30 -2.03
CA VAL A 35 -1.30 6.29 -1.68
C VAL A 35 -1.25 5.97 -0.20
N ALA A 36 -0.05 5.79 0.37
CA ALA A 36 0.12 5.53 1.80
C ALA A 36 -0.44 6.69 2.66
N GLU A 37 -0.09 7.94 2.36
CA GLU A 37 -0.58 9.09 3.12
C GLU A 37 -2.11 9.25 2.99
N GLY A 38 -2.64 9.08 1.78
CA GLY A 38 -4.08 9.15 1.53
C GLY A 38 -4.86 8.06 2.30
N LEU A 39 -4.35 6.82 2.28
CA LEU A 39 -4.93 5.72 3.06
C LEU A 39 -4.82 5.96 4.57
N GLY A 40 -3.70 6.52 5.03
CA GLY A 40 -3.51 6.94 6.41
C GLY A 40 -4.52 7.99 6.86
N ALA A 41 -4.79 8.99 6.02
CA ALA A 41 -5.81 10.01 6.27
C ALA A 41 -7.22 9.40 6.38
N LEU A 42 -7.59 8.52 5.45
CA LEU A 42 -8.88 7.82 5.50
C LEU A 42 -9.03 6.96 6.76
N MET A 43 -7.95 6.33 7.21
CA MET A 43 -7.96 5.53 8.43
C MET A 43 -8.15 6.40 9.69
N ARG A 44 -7.47 7.56 9.76
CA ARG A 44 -7.68 8.53 10.85
C ARG A 44 -9.15 8.97 10.93
N MET A 45 -9.75 9.33 9.78
CA MET A 45 -11.18 9.66 9.71
C MET A 45 -12.08 8.50 10.14
N ALA A 46 -11.71 7.26 9.83
CA ALA A 46 -12.49 6.09 10.24
C ALA A 46 -12.45 5.85 11.75
N VAL A 47 -11.30 6.13 12.39
CA VAL A 47 -11.16 6.12 13.86
C VAL A 47 -11.97 7.23 14.50
N GLU A 48 -11.89 8.46 14.00
CA GLU A 48 -12.66 9.62 14.49
C GLU A 48 -14.17 9.36 14.43
N ARG A 49 -14.64 8.68 13.37
CA ARG A 49 -16.04 8.28 13.20
C ARG A 49 -16.41 7.03 14.00
N GLY A 50 -15.51 6.50 14.83
CA GLY A 50 -15.73 5.34 15.68
C GLY A 50 -15.96 4.03 14.91
N ARG A 51 -15.54 3.95 13.65
CA ARG A 51 -15.68 2.74 12.82
C ARG A 51 -14.56 1.74 13.08
N PHE A 52 -13.42 2.22 13.57
CA PHE A 52 -12.25 1.42 13.91
C PHE A 52 -11.67 1.88 15.24
N LYS A 53 -10.95 0.99 15.93
CA LYS A 53 -10.21 1.35 17.14
C LYS A 53 -8.71 1.15 16.91
N PRO A 54 -7.88 2.15 17.25
CA PRO A 54 -6.44 1.99 17.21
C PRO A 54 -5.97 0.96 18.25
N PHE A 55 -4.84 0.32 17.99
CA PHE A 55 -4.16 -0.55 18.95
C PHE A 55 -3.06 0.21 19.69
N LYS A 56 -2.78 -0.20 20.93
CA LYS A 56 -1.68 0.35 21.72
C LYS A 56 -0.40 -0.41 21.40
N VAL A 57 0.67 0.32 21.09
CA VAL A 57 2.00 -0.22 20.82
C VAL A 57 2.99 0.28 21.86
N GLY A 58 3.82 -0.63 22.36
CA GLY A 58 4.87 -0.34 23.33
C GLY A 58 4.35 -0.02 24.73
N SER A 59 5.27 0.06 25.69
CA SER A 59 4.98 0.38 27.08
C SER A 59 4.41 1.80 27.27
N GLY A 60 4.77 2.73 26.38
CA GLY A 60 4.24 4.10 26.35
C GLY A 60 2.81 4.24 25.82
N GLY A 61 2.20 3.16 25.32
CA GLY A 61 0.80 3.15 24.92
C GLY A 61 0.48 4.00 23.68
N MET A 62 1.41 4.11 22.73
CA MET A 62 1.19 4.83 21.46
C MET A 62 0.01 4.22 20.72
N LEU A 63 -0.97 5.05 20.36
CA LEU A 63 -2.14 4.60 19.60
C LEU A 63 -1.82 4.62 18.11
N VAL A 64 -1.87 3.44 17.49
CA VAL A 64 -1.62 3.24 16.06
C VAL A 64 -2.91 2.75 15.41
N SER A 65 -3.39 3.47 14.40
CA SER A 65 -4.60 3.11 13.64
C SER A 65 -4.26 2.31 12.37
N ILE A 66 -3.13 2.62 11.76
CA ILE A 66 -2.57 1.96 10.58
C ILE A 66 -1.05 1.92 10.69
N LEU A 67 -0.45 0.84 10.21
CA LEU A 67 0.99 0.71 10.02
C LEU A 67 1.24 0.17 8.61
N GLN A 68 2.03 0.90 7.82
CA GLN A 68 2.30 0.58 6.41
C GLN A 68 3.79 0.47 6.17
N TYR A 69 4.19 -0.55 5.42
CA TYR A 69 5.55 -0.72 4.95
C TYR A 69 5.52 -1.41 3.58
N ALA A 70 5.90 -0.68 2.52
CA ALA A 70 5.77 -1.17 1.15
C ALA A 70 4.38 -1.82 0.92
N ASP A 71 4.32 -3.04 0.41
CA ASP A 71 3.07 -3.75 0.16
C ASP A 71 2.33 -4.24 1.41
N ASP A 72 2.95 -4.21 2.59
CA ASP A 72 2.33 -4.63 3.86
C ASP A 72 1.53 -3.50 4.51
N THR A 73 0.31 -3.82 4.95
CA THR A 73 -0.50 -2.90 5.77
C THR A 73 -1.24 -3.62 6.88
N LEU A 74 -1.06 -3.13 8.11
CA LEU A 74 -1.74 -3.58 9.31
C LEU A 74 -2.77 -2.53 9.75
N TYR A 75 -4.01 -2.96 9.97
CA TYR A 75 -5.09 -2.10 10.45
C TYR A 75 -5.53 -2.50 11.86
N GLY A 76 -5.72 -1.50 12.72
CA GLY A 76 -6.35 -1.71 14.03
C GLY A 76 -7.82 -2.08 13.88
N LEU A 77 -8.14 -3.37 13.94
CA LEU A 77 -9.51 -3.89 13.91
C LEU A 77 -9.95 -4.26 15.32
N SER A 78 -10.89 -3.51 15.89
CA SER A 78 -11.69 -3.97 17.02
C SER A 78 -13.14 -3.93 16.58
N LYS A 79 -13.74 -5.11 16.42
CA LYS A 79 -15.19 -5.20 16.28
C LYS A 79 -15.79 -4.76 17.62
N ARG A 80 -16.69 -3.79 17.58
CA ARG A 80 -17.73 -3.75 18.61
C ARG A 80 -18.51 -5.05 18.47
N CYS A 81 -18.27 -6.01 19.36
CA CYS A 81 -19.35 -6.87 19.79
C CYS A 81 -20.35 -6.00 20.55
#